data_AF-A0AAU7YM36-F1
#
_entry.id   AF-A0AAU7YM36-F1
#
_cell.length_a   1.000
_cell.length_b   1.000
_cell.length_c   1.000
_cell.angle_alpha   90.00
_cell.angle_beta   90.00
_cell.angle_gamma   90.00
#
_symmetry.space_group_name_H-M   'P 1'
#
loop_
_entity.id
_entity.type
_entity.pdbx_description
1 polymer ?
#
loop_
_entity_poly.entity_id
_entity_poly.type
_entity_poly.pdbx_seq_one_letter_code
_entity_poly.pdbx_strand_id
1 'polypeptide(L)'
;MKYSFIKEHENCCKIRELCRFLNVSACSYYKWISKEKSNKKSTREELIKDIQKIYQASQCRYGAPKIHAELKVLGKNYNIKTVQNVMQENGIQAQLRRRFKTKKLQTDNRVITPNILDQNFTTDQPNKIWVTDITYINTNEGWLYLAAIIDLYSRMVVGWSMSNSINKQLVIDALLMAVDRRKPVKI
;
A
#
# COMPACT_ATOMS: atom_id res chain seq x y z
N MET A 1 -41.51 -4.48 -12.46
CA MET A 1 -42.62 -4.26 -13.44
C MET A 1 -44.00 -4.20 -12.79
N LYS A 2 -44.44 -5.15 -11.96
CA LYS A 2 -45.79 -5.13 -11.34
C LYS A 2 -46.15 -3.86 -10.54
N TYR A 3 -45.26 -3.33 -9.70
CA TYR A 3 -45.55 -2.13 -8.91
C TYR A 3 -45.56 -0.83 -9.73
N SER A 4 -44.84 -0.78 -10.85
CA SER A 4 -44.84 0.38 -11.77
C SER A 4 -46.19 0.53 -12.47
N PHE A 5 -46.78 -0.59 -12.91
CA PHE A 5 -48.10 -0.62 -13.53
C PHE A 5 -49.22 -0.17 -12.57
N ILE A 6 -49.15 -0.57 -11.30
CA ILE A 6 -50.11 -0.13 -10.28
C ILE A 6 -50.03 1.39 -10.08
N LYS A 7 -48.81 1.95 -10.09
CA LYS A 7 -48.57 3.40 -9.94
C LYS A 7 -49.08 4.21 -11.13
N GLU A 8 -48.93 3.70 -12.34
CA GLU A 8 -49.43 4.36 -13.55
C GLU A 8 -50.96 4.42 -13.62
N HIS A 9 -51.66 3.48 -12.99
CA HIS A 9 -53.12 3.35 -13.07
C HIS A 9 -53.84 3.68 -11.74
N GLU A 10 -53.13 4.30 -10.78
CA GLU A 10 -53.66 4.62 -9.45
C GLU A 10 -54.80 5.66 -9.47
N ASN A 11 -54.86 6.48 -10.51
CA ASN A 11 -55.90 7.51 -10.69
C ASN A 11 -57.19 6.96 -11.33
N CYS A 12 -57.10 5.84 -12.04
CA CYS A 12 -58.22 5.27 -12.79
C CYS A 12 -58.87 4.09 -12.06
N CYS A 13 -58.15 3.41 -11.17
CA CYS A 13 -58.63 2.20 -10.50
C CYS A 13 -58.23 2.16 -9.03
N LYS A 14 -59.01 1.43 -8.22
CA LYS A 14 -58.69 1.24 -6.80
C LYS A 14 -57.43 0.39 -6.65
N ILE A 15 -56.44 0.89 -5.90
CA ILE A 15 -55.14 0.22 -5.67
C ILE A 15 -55.31 -1.24 -5.19
N ARG A 16 -56.30 -1.51 -4.31
CA ARG A 16 -56.56 -2.87 -3.81
C ARG A 16 -57.03 -3.85 -4.91
N GLU A 17 -57.76 -3.35 -5.91
CA GLU A 17 -58.23 -4.17 -7.03
C GLU A 17 -57.09 -4.46 -8.01
N LEU A 18 -56.26 -3.45 -8.33
CA LEU A 18 -55.04 -3.64 -9.10
C LEU A 18 -54.06 -4.61 -8.42
N CYS A 19 -53.91 -4.51 -7.09
CA CYS A 19 -53.10 -5.44 -6.30
C CYS A 19 -53.64 -6.87 -6.38
N ARG A 20 -54.96 -7.05 -6.30
CA ARG A 20 -55.61 -8.37 -6.43
C ARG A 20 -55.45 -8.94 -7.84
N PHE A 21 -55.65 -8.14 -8.89
CA PHE A 21 -55.50 -8.55 -10.28
C PHE A 21 -54.08 -9.02 -10.61
N LEU A 22 -53.07 -8.32 -10.10
CA LEU A 22 -51.65 -8.64 -10.33
C LEU A 22 -51.07 -9.65 -9.33
N ASN A 23 -51.90 -10.13 -8.41
CA ASN A 23 -51.57 -11.08 -7.35
C ASN A 23 -50.39 -10.59 -6.48
N VAL A 24 -50.46 -9.35 -6.02
CA VAL A 24 -49.47 -8.70 -5.13
C VAL A 24 -50.15 -8.11 -3.90
N SER A 25 -49.45 -8.09 -2.77
CA SER A 25 -49.98 -7.51 -1.54
C SER A 25 -49.96 -5.97 -1.59
N ALA A 26 -51.09 -5.35 -1.20
CA ALA A 26 -51.19 -3.90 -1.05
C ALA A 26 -50.17 -3.35 -0.05
N CYS A 27 -49.88 -4.07 1.04
CA CYS A 27 -48.84 -3.70 1.99
C CYS A 27 -47.46 -3.62 1.33
N SER A 28 -47.15 -4.54 0.41
CA SER A 28 -45.88 -4.54 -0.32
C SER A 28 -45.81 -3.39 -1.33
N TYR A 29 -46.93 -3.02 -1.97
CA TYR A 29 -47.03 -1.85 -2.84
C TYR A 29 -46.78 -0.54 -2.08
N TYR A 30 -47.46 -0.32 -0.95
CA TYR A 30 -47.22 0.89 -0.15
C TYR A 30 -45.81 0.95 0.45
N LYS A 31 -45.23 -0.21 0.82
CA LYS A 31 -43.80 -0.29 1.20
C LYS A 31 -42.88 0.07 0.04
N TRP A 32 -43.23 -0.29 -1.19
CA TRP A 32 -42.46 0.06 -2.37
C TRP A 32 -42.54 1.57 -2.67
N ILE A 33 -43.73 2.18 -2.62
CA ILE A 33 -43.91 3.64 -2.72
C ILE A 33 -43.11 4.38 -1.66
N SER A 34 -43.17 3.94 -0.39
CA SER A 34 -42.47 4.62 0.70
C SER A 34 -40.94 4.49 0.58
N LYS A 35 -40.46 3.40 -0.01
CA LYS A 35 -39.04 3.19 -0.31
C LYS A 35 -38.56 4.08 -1.46
N GLU A 36 -39.41 4.31 -2.47
CA GLU A 36 -39.13 5.20 -3.59
C GLU A 36 -39.08 6.68 -3.16
N LYS A 37 -39.92 7.07 -2.19
CA LYS A 37 -39.91 8.41 -1.55
C LYS A 37 -38.86 8.57 -0.44
N SER A 38 -38.02 7.57 -0.18
CA SER A 38 -37.15 7.60 0.99
C SER A 38 -35.94 8.54 0.79
N ASN A 39 -35.87 9.60 1.60
CA ASN A 39 -34.75 10.54 1.78
C ASN A 39 -33.36 9.89 1.99
N LYS A 40 -33.29 8.56 2.17
CA LYS A 40 -32.06 7.78 2.31
C LYS A 40 -31.10 7.94 1.14
N LYS A 41 -31.58 8.20 -0.08
CA LYS A 41 -30.70 8.43 -1.23
C LYS A 41 -29.95 9.77 -1.09
N SER A 42 -30.64 10.84 -0.69
CA SER A 42 -30.05 12.16 -0.40
C SER A 42 -29.02 12.07 0.73
N THR A 43 -29.37 11.43 1.85
CA THR A 43 -28.46 11.29 3.00
C THR A 43 -27.19 10.51 2.65
N ARG A 44 -27.29 9.49 1.77
CA ARG A 44 -26.12 8.72 1.34
C ARG A 44 -25.23 9.54 0.41
N GLU A 45 -25.82 10.31 -0.50
CA GLU A 45 -25.08 11.21 -1.39
C GLU A 45 -24.34 12.31 -0.59
N GLU A 46 -24.97 12.86 0.44
CA GLU A 46 -24.33 13.79 1.38
C GLU A 46 -23.15 13.15 2.11
N LEU A 47 -23.35 11.93 2.66
CA LEU A 47 -22.31 11.19 3.35
C LEU A 47 -21.10 10.91 2.43
N ILE A 48 -21.32 10.56 1.17
CA ILE A 48 -20.24 10.35 0.20
C ILE A 48 -19.43 11.63 0.01
N LYS A 49 -20.11 12.78 -0.17
CA LYS A 49 -19.45 14.09 -0.32
C LYS A 49 -18.61 14.45 0.91
N ASP A 50 -19.14 14.22 2.11
CA ASP A 50 -18.38 14.49 3.35
C ASP A 50 -17.15 13.60 3.48
N ILE A 51 -17.30 12.30 3.23
CA ILE A 51 -16.19 11.32 3.26
C ILE A 51 -15.11 11.75 2.25
N GLN A 52 -15.49 12.11 1.02
CA GLN A 52 -14.55 12.56 0.00
C GLN A 52 -13.81 13.84 0.41
N LYS A 53 -14.50 14.82 1.00
CA LYS A 53 -13.88 16.06 1.51
C LYS A 53 -12.84 15.76 2.59
N ILE A 54 -13.21 14.96 3.60
CA ILE A 54 -12.30 14.59 4.70
C ILE A 54 -11.10 13.79 4.15
N TYR A 55 -11.37 12.86 3.23
CA TYR A 55 -10.34 12.03 2.62
C TYR A 55 -9.33 12.87 1.83
N GLN A 56 -9.80 13.82 1.00
CA GLN A 56 -8.94 14.75 0.27
C GLN A 56 -8.17 15.71 1.21
N ALA A 57 -8.83 16.26 2.23
CA ALA A 57 -8.18 17.12 3.23
C ALA A 57 -7.06 16.37 3.99
N SER A 58 -7.23 15.07 4.22
CA SER A 58 -6.22 14.20 4.83
C SER A 58 -5.08 13.78 3.88
N GLN A 59 -5.04 14.29 2.64
CA GLN A 59 -4.14 13.84 1.58
C GLN A 59 -4.23 12.33 1.35
N CYS A 60 -5.46 11.79 1.33
CA CYS A 60 -5.77 10.38 1.12
C CYS A 60 -5.24 9.42 2.21
N ARG A 61 -4.78 9.92 3.38
CA ARG A 61 -4.17 9.08 4.42
C ARG A 61 -5.17 8.41 5.34
N TYR A 62 -6.34 9.01 5.53
CA TYR A 62 -7.29 8.53 6.53
C TYR A 62 -8.08 7.34 6.02
N GLY A 63 -8.13 6.29 6.85
CA GLY A 63 -9.05 5.17 6.68
C GLY A 63 -10.38 5.41 7.43
N ALA A 64 -11.29 4.44 7.31
CA ALA A 64 -12.63 4.52 7.89
C ALA A 64 -12.68 4.92 9.38
N PRO A 65 -11.80 4.44 10.28
CA PRO A 65 -11.84 4.85 11.68
C PRO A 65 -11.56 6.34 11.88
N LYS A 66 -10.61 6.92 11.14
CA LYS A 66 -10.25 8.34 11.24
C LYS A 66 -11.31 9.22 10.59
N ILE A 67 -11.81 8.81 9.42
CA ILE A 67 -12.92 9.51 8.75
C ILE A 67 -14.18 9.49 9.61
N HIS A 68 -14.48 8.37 10.29
CA HIS A 68 -15.60 8.27 11.21
C HIS A 68 -15.46 9.23 12.41
N ALA A 69 -14.27 9.35 12.98
CA ALA A 69 -14.00 10.30 14.05
C ALA A 69 -14.22 11.75 13.60
N GLU A 70 -13.72 12.13 12.41
CA GLU A 70 -13.93 13.46 11.82
C GLU A 70 -15.42 13.75 11.53
N LEU A 71 -16.15 12.77 11.00
CA LEU A 71 -17.61 12.89 10.81
C LEU A 71 -18.32 13.13 12.15
N LYS A 72 -17.89 12.46 13.22
CA LYS A 72 -18.45 12.66 14.56
C LYS A 72 -18.18 14.06 15.10
N VAL A 73 -16.98 14.62 14.86
CA VAL A 73 -16.64 16.01 15.22
C VAL A 73 -17.52 17.01 14.47
N LEU A 74 -17.84 16.72 13.20
CA LEU A 74 -18.77 17.52 12.39
C LEU A 74 -20.26 17.33 12.78
N GLY A 75 -20.54 16.64 13.89
CA GLY A 75 -21.91 16.39 14.38
C GLY A 75 -22.66 15.30 13.59
N LYS A 76 -22.00 14.61 12.68
CA LYS A 76 -22.60 13.58 11.81
C LYS A 76 -22.42 12.19 12.42
N ASN A 77 -23.42 11.75 13.18
CA ASN A 77 -23.41 10.45 13.86
C ASN A 77 -23.82 9.31 12.92
N TYR A 78 -22.87 8.78 12.17
CA TYR A 78 -23.03 7.55 11.38
C TYR A 78 -22.41 6.33 12.09
N ASN A 79 -22.93 5.14 11.80
CA ASN A 79 -22.28 3.89 12.21
C ASN A 79 -20.98 3.71 11.39
N ILE A 80 -19.90 3.28 12.06
CA ILE A 80 -18.62 3.01 11.40
C ILE A 80 -18.74 2.01 10.24
N LYS A 81 -19.62 1.00 10.35
CA LYS A 81 -19.89 0.04 9.27
C LYS A 81 -20.49 0.72 8.03
N THR A 82 -21.35 1.72 8.22
CA THR A 82 -21.91 2.50 7.11
C THR A 82 -20.82 3.29 6.40
N VAL A 83 -19.92 3.92 7.16
CA VAL A 83 -18.76 4.65 6.61
C VAL A 83 -17.85 3.69 5.85
N GLN A 84 -17.55 2.52 6.42
CA GLN A 84 -16.74 1.48 5.78
C GLN A 84 -17.35 1.01 4.45
N ASN A 85 -18.64 0.68 4.43
CA ASN A 85 -19.32 0.22 3.22
C ASN A 85 -19.33 1.30 2.14
N VAL A 86 -19.62 2.55 2.50
CA VAL A 86 -19.60 3.68 1.56
C VAL A 86 -18.19 3.89 0.99
N MET A 87 -17.16 3.83 1.83
CA MET A 87 -15.77 3.92 1.37
C MET A 87 -15.41 2.78 0.41
N GLN A 88 -15.78 1.53 0.74
CA GLN A 88 -15.51 0.36 -0.11
C GLN A 88 -16.20 0.47 -1.48
N GLU A 89 -17.50 0.81 -1.50
CA GLU A 89 -18.26 0.99 -2.73
C GLU A 89 -17.72 2.10 -3.64
N ASN A 90 -17.07 3.12 -3.06
CA ASN A 90 -16.47 4.24 -3.79
C ASN A 90 -14.96 4.09 -4.01
N GLY A 91 -14.36 2.93 -3.70
CA GLY A 91 -12.92 2.68 -3.87
C GLY A 91 -12.01 3.56 -3.01
N ILE A 92 -12.53 4.12 -1.92
CA ILE A 92 -11.78 4.99 -1.01
C ILE A 92 -11.03 4.13 0.00
N GLN A 93 -9.70 4.17 -0.05
CA GLN A 93 -8.82 3.41 0.83
C GLN A 93 -7.68 4.26 1.34
N ALA A 94 -7.23 4.04 2.57
CA ALA A 94 -6.13 4.77 3.14
C ALA A 94 -4.84 4.54 2.33
N GLN A 95 -4.27 5.61 1.79
CA GLN A 95 -3.00 5.57 1.08
C GLN A 95 -1.86 5.85 2.05
N LEU A 96 -1.09 4.81 2.36
CA LEU A 96 0.15 4.97 3.09
C LEU A 96 1.22 5.48 2.12
N ARG A 97 1.72 6.70 2.35
CA ARG A 97 2.81 7.25 1.53
C ARG A 97 4.03 6.32 1.69
N ARG A 98 4.47 5.70 0.60
CA ARG A 98 5.76 4.98 0.59
C ARG A 98 6.84 5.96 1.04
N ARG A 99 7.78 5.51 1.89
CA ARG A 99 8.94 6.33 2.28
C ARG A 99 9.61 6.83 1.00
N PHE A 100 9.61 8.15 0.82
CA PHE A 100 10.26 8.79 -0.31
C PHE A 100 11.77 8.59 -0.11
N LYS A 101 12.39 7.71 -0.91
CA LYS A 101 13.86 7.66 -0.98
C LYS A 101 14.27 8.85 -1.85
N THR A 102 14.83 9.88 -1.24
CA THR A 102 15.43 11.01 -1.97
C THR A 102 16.48 10.42 -2.92
N LYS A 103 16.22 10.44 -4.23
CA LYS A 103 17.30 10.30 -5.22
C LYS A 103 18.16 11.54 -5.02
N LYS A 104 19.33 11.39 -4.40
CA LYS A 104 20.36 12.43 -4.45
C LYS A 104 20.58 12.72 -5.94
N LEU A 105 20.29 13.94 -6.36
CA LEU A 105 20.73 14.44 -7.66
C LEU A 105 22.26 14.33 -7.62
N GLN A 106 22.84 13.40 -8.38
CA GLN A 106 24.29 13.31 -8.51
C GLN A 106 24.75 14.49 -9.38
N THR A 107 24.97 15.64 -8.75
CA THR A 107 25.90 16.64 -9.25
C THR A 107 27.30 16.16 -8.89
N ASP A 108 27.84 15.21 -9.65
CA ASP A 108 29.22 14.82 -9.47
C ASP A 108 29.86 14.42 -10.80
N ASN A 109 30.94 15.11 -11.16
CA ASN A 109 31.79 14.86 -12.33
C ASN A 109 32.62 13.57 -12.15
N ARG A 110 32.00 12.49 -11.70
CA ARG A 110 32.68 11.21 -11.53
C ARG A 110 32.75 10.49 -12.88
N VAL A 111 33.92 9.93 -13.17
CA VAL A 111 34.10 9.00 -14.29
C VAL A 111 33.09 7.87 -14.11
N ILE A 112 32.07 7.83 -14.97
CA ILE A 112 31.09 6.75 -14.99
C ILE A 112 31.77 5.57 -15.69
N THR A 113 32.42 4.71 -14.93
CA THR A 113 32.89 3.42 -15.46
C THR A 113 31.67 2.56 -15.81
N PRO A 114 31.65 1.87 -16.96
CA PRO A 114 30.54 0.97 -17.30
C PRO A 114 30.33 -0.07 -16.20
N ASN A 115 29.07 -0.30 -15.83
CA ASN A 115 28.71 -1.36 -14.89
C ASN A 115 28.84 -2.73 -15.57
N ILE A 116 30.03 -3.32 -15.52
CA ILE A 116 30.34 -4.61 -16.18
C ILE A 116 29.47 -5.75 -15.63
N LEU A 117 29.10 -5.69 -14.35
CA LEU A 117 28.28 -6.73 -13.73
C LEU A 117 26.83 -6.69 -14.23
N ASP A 118 26.32 -5.49 -14.53
CA ASP A 118 24.95 -5.22 -14.97
C ASP A 118 23.84 -6.02 -14.23
N GLN A 119 23.97 -6.14 -12.91
CA GLN A 119 23.08 -6.93 -12.04
C GLN A 119 22.96 -8.42 -12.40
N ASN A 120 23.87 -8.94 -13.23
CA ASN A 120 23.99 -10.37 -13.46
C ASN A 120 24.76 -11.03 -12.30
N PHE A 121 24.01 -11.55 -11.33
CA PHE A 121 24.59 -12.23 -10.15
C PHE A 121 24.83 -13.73 -10.35
N THR A 122 24.87 -14.19 -11.60
CA THR A 122 25.16 -15.59 -11.95
C THR A 122 26.57 -15.73 -12.51
N THR A 123 27.28 -16.78 -12.09
CA THR A 123 28.63 -17.11 -12.54
C THR A 123 28.77 -18.63 -12.61
N ASP A 124 29.56 -19.10 -13.57
CA ASP A 124 29.81 -20.51 -13.87
C ASP A 124 30.98 -21.10 -13.07
N GLN A 125 31.83 -20.25 -12.47
CA GLN A 125 33.06 -20.65 -11.78
C GLN A 125 33.32 -19.81 -10.52
N PRO A 126 33.99 -20.38 -9.49
CA PRO A 126 34.39 -19.64 -8.30
C PRO A 126 35.42 -18.56 -8.63
N ASN A 127 35.43 -17.50 -7.82
CA ASN A 127 36.40 -16.40 -7.88
C ASN A 127 36.37 -15.54 -9.16
N LYS A 128 35.35 -15.68 -10.02
CA LYS A 128 35.12 -14.74 -11.13
C LYS A 128 34.53 -13.41 -10.68
N ILE A 129 33.58 -13.46 -9.75
CA ILE A 129 32.88 -12.27 -9.26
C ILE A 129 32.71 -12.39 -7.75
N TRP A 130 33.29 -11.43 -7.04
CA TRP A 130 33.04 -11.20 -5.62
C TRP A 130 32.16 -9.98 -5.45
N VAL A 131 31.18 -10.09 -4.56
CA VAL A 131 30.35 -8.97 -4.13
C VAL A 131 30.62 -8.69 -2.66
N THR A 132 30.48 -7.43 -2.28
CA THR A 132 30.74 -6.98 -0.91
C THR A 132 29.70 -5.97 -0.47
N ASP A 133 29.41 -5.97 0.81
CA ASP A 133 28.60 -4.95 1.46
C ASP A 133 29.14 -4.68 2.87
N ILE A 134 28.84 -3.48 3.37
CA ILE A 134 29.08 -3.12 4.77
C ILE A 134 27.73 -3.02 5.47
N THR A 135 27.56 -3.84 6.50
CA THR A 135 26.38 -3.79 7.36
C THR A 135 26.74 -3.32 8.77
N TYR A 136 25.74 -2.87 9.49
CA TYR A 136 25.88 -2.38 10.86
C TYR A 136 25.07 -3.27 11.82
N ILE A 137 25.73 -3.69 12.88
CA ILE A 137 25.18 -4.57 13.91
C ILE A 137 25.04 -3.73 15.17
N ASN A 138 23.81 -3.64 15.69
CA ASN A 138 23.58 -2.98 16.97
C ASN A 138 23.99 -3.91 18.11
N THR A 139 24.85 -3.44 19.01
CA THR A 139 25.29 -4.18 20.19
C THR A 139 25.09 -3.33 21.44
N ASN A 140 25.18 -3.96 22.63
CA ASN A 140 25.07 -3.23 23.89
C ASN A 140 26.23 -2.25 24.16
N GLU A 141 27.34 -2.40 23.43
CA GLU A 141 28.53 -1.54 23.53
C GLU A 141 28.57 -0.46 22.43
N GLY A 142 27.57 -0.44 21.54
CA GLY A 142 27.47 0.49 20.42
C GLY A 142 27.37 -0.20 19.06
N TRP A 143 27.62 0.55 17.99
CA TRP A 143 27.54 0.05 16.62
C TRP A 143 28.83 -0.68 16.23
N LEU A 144 28.67 -1.90 15.71
CA LEU A 144 29.74 -2.66 15.07
C LEU A 144 29.50 -2.70 13.57
N TYR A 145 30.53 -2.36 12.79
CA TYR A 145 30.48 -2.41 11.32
C TYR A 145 31.12 -3.71 10.85
N LEU A 146 30.41 -4.47 10.03
CA LEU A 146 30.87 -5.70 9.41
C LEU A 146 30.99 -5.49 7.90
N ALA A 147 32.19 -5.65 7.37
CA ALA A 147 32.41 -5.81 5.94
C ALA A 147 32.48 -7.30 5.62
N ALA A 148 31.71 -7.75 4.63
CA ALA A 148 31.71 -9.16 4.20
C ALA A 148 31.80 -9.26 2.68
N ILE A 149 32.66 -10.16 2.21
CA ILE A 149 32.87 -10.45 0.80
C ILE A 149 32.36 -11.86 0.51
N ILE A 150 31.50 -11.98 -0.48
CA ILE A 150 30.88 -13.24 -0.91
C ILE A 150 31.31 -13.55 -2.34
N ASP A 151 31.68 -14.81 -2.58
CA ASP A 151 31.85 -15.34 -3.93
C ASP A 151 30.48 -15.71 -4.53
N LEU A 152 30.14 -15.15 -5.70
CA LEU A 152 28.81 -15.33 -6.28
C LEU A 152 28.52 -16.76 -6.73
N TYR A 153 29.56 -17.54 -7.05
CA TYR A 153 29.42 -18.94 -7.43
C TYR A 153 29.08 -19.80 -6.23
N SER A 154 29.98 -19.84 -5.24
CA SER A 154 29.84 -20.72 -4.08
C SER A 154 28.90 -20.19 -3.00
N ARG A 155 28.54 -18.90 -3.05
CA ARG A 155 27.80 -18.17 -2.00
C ARG A 155 28.48 -18.17 -0.63
N MET A 156 29.75 -18.58 -0.58
CA MET A 156 30.52 -18.57 0.66
C MET A 156 31.02 -17.16 0.99
N VAL A 157 31.05 -16.83 2.27
CA VAL A 157 31.79 -15.67 2.77
C VAL A 157 33.28 -15.98 2.66
N VAL A 158 33.96 -15.31 1.74
CA VAL A 158 35.36 -15.56 1.43
C VAL A 158 36.30 -14.69 2.25
N GLY A 159 35.85 -13.50 2.67
CA GLY A 159 36.58 -12.63 3.57
C GLY A 159 35.61 -11.74 4.33
N TRP A 160 35.99 -11.34 5.53
CA TRP A 160 35.21 -10.44 6.36
C TRP A 160 36.11 -9.70 7.35
N SER A 161 35.64 -8.56 7.86
CA SER A 161 36.30 -7.82 8.94
C SER A 161 35.26 -7.05 9.73
N MET A 162 35.56 -6.77 11.00
CA MET A 162 34.68 -6.02 11.90
C MET A 162 35.44 -4.86 12.54
N SER A 163 34.79 -3.71 12.68
CA SER A 163 35.37 -2.52 13.31
C SER A 163 34.28 -1.67 13.97
N ASN A 164 34.66 -0.88 14.98
CA ASN A 164 33.79 0.13 15.59
C ASN A 164 33.61 1.39 14.70
N SER A 165 34.32 1.47 13.56
CA SER A 165 34.29 2.61 12.65
C SER A 165 34.26 2.16 11.19
N ILE A 166 33.49 2.87 10.35
CA ILE A 166 33.51 2.65 8.90
C ILE A 166 34.71 3.36 8.28
N ASN A 167 35.81 2.62 8.09
CA ASN A 167 37.06 3.17 7.57
C ASN A 167 37.63 2.29 6.43
N LYS A 168 38.69 2.77 5.77
CA LYS A 168 39.36 2.03 4.69
C LYS A 168 39.90 0.68 5.15
N GLN A 169 40.35 0.60 6.41
CA GLN A 169 41.02 -0.57 6.95
C GLN A 169 40.05 -1.75 7.05
N LEU A 170 38.82 -1.51 7.51
CA LEU A 170 37.74 -2.50 7.54
C LEU A 170 37.57 -3.21 6.19
N VAL A 171 37.56 -2.45 5.09
CA VAL A 171 37.40 -3.01 3.75
C VAL A 171 38.67 -3.73 3.28
N ILE A 172 39.84 -3.13 3.51
CA ILE A 172 41.12 -3.71 3.14
C ILE A 172 41.34 -5.06 3.83
N ASP A 173 41.04 -5.16 5.13
CA ASP A 173 41.23 -6.39 5.91
C ASP A 173 40.32 -7.51 5.39
N ALA A 174 39.04 -7.20 5.10
CA ALA A 174 38.11 -8.16 4.52
C ALA A 174 38.59 -8.64 3.14
N LEU A 175 39.13 -7.73 2.32
CA LEU A 175 39.66 -8.05 0.99
C LEU A 175 40.94 -8.89 1.05
N LEU A 176 41.90 -8.52 1.92
CA LEU A 176 43.13 -9.27 2.10
C LEU A 176 42.83 -10.68 2.59
N MET A 177 41.89 -10.84 3.52
CA MET A 177 41.41 -12.15 3.97
C MET A 177 40.81 -12.97 2.82
N ALA A 178 40.01 -12.35 1.96
CA ALA A 178 39.42 -13.02 0.80
C ALA A 178 40.48 -13.49 -0.21
N VAL A 179 41.43 -12.61 -0.54
CA VAL A 179 42.54 -12.89 -1.47
C VAL A 179 43.43 -14.00 -0.92
N ASP A 180 43.80 -13.96 0.35
CA ASP A 180 44.66 -14.98 0.96
C ASP A 180 44.00 -16.36 0.96
N ARG A 181 42.70 -16.43 1.28
CA ARG A 181 41.95 -17.69 1.30
C ARG A 181 41.68 -18.26 -0.08
N ARG A 182 41.37 -17.41 -1.07
CA ARG A 182 40.92 -17.86 -2.40
C ARG A 182 42.00 -17.87 -3.46
N LYS A 183 43.09 -17.13 -3.25
CA LYS A 183 44.25 -16.98 -4.15
C LYS A 183 43.80 -16.87 -5.62
N PRO A 184 42.93 -15.90 -5.95
CA PRO A 184 42.43 -15.74 -7.31
C PRO A 184 43.60 -15.49 -8.26
N VAL A 185 43.49 -16.02 -9.49
CA VAL A 185 44.48 -15.78 -10.54
C VAL A 185 44.49 -14.28 -10.85
N LYS A 186 45.67 -13.68 -11.02
CA LYS A 186 45.76 -12.28 -11.48
C LYS A 186 45.09 -12.18 -12.85
N ILE A 187 44.12 -11.27 -12.95
CA ILE A 187 43.45 -10.88 -14.20
C ILE A 187 44.39 -9.97 -14.98
#